data_AF-A0A4Q9GV18-F1
#
_entry.id   AF-A0A4Q9GV18-F1
#
_cell.length_a   1.000
_cell.length_b   1.000
_cell.length_c   1.000
_cell.angle_alpha   90.00
_cell.angle_beta   90.00
_cell.angle_gamma   90.00
#
_symmetry.space_group_name_H-M   'P 1'
#
loop_
_entity.id
_entity.type
_entity.pdbx_description
1 polymer ?
#
loop_
_entity_poly.entity_id
_entity_poly.type
_entity_poly.pdbx_seq_one_letter_code
_entity_poly.pdbx_strand_id
1 'polypeptide(L)'
;MIVSSRTLVTALAAALLAASLAGCTAGSPEPKPTSSADAEQTPGITDIDDTPGSGEDLVGALADNTMGDCVRDGDAWKVSGTVANPTEEAASYRIYVSLLNGANDTRALVQVDVDDLAAGEEETWDTEIPVAEDDLSCVLRVERYVA
;
A
#
# COMPACT_ATOMS: atom_id res chain seq x y z
N MET A 1 6.85 -4.09 55.29
CA MET A 1 7.81 -5.15 54.92
C MET A 1 8.31 -4.83 53.52
N ILE A 2 9.55 -4.32 53.39
CA ILE A 2 10.78 -5.08 53.04
C ILE A 2 10.70 -5.61 51.59
N VAL A 3 11.60 -5.41 50.62
CA VAL A 3 12.91 -4.75 50.41
C VAL A 3 13.09 -4.80 48.87
N SER A 4 13.32 -3.68 48.19
CA SER A 4 14.61 -3.29 47.58
C SER A 4 15.38 -4.42 46.86
N SER A 5 15.56 -4.29 45.55
CA SER A 5 16.67 -4.96 44.84
C SER A 5 17.16 -4.06 43.72
N ARG A 6 18.16 -3.25 44.10
CA ARG A 6 19.08 -2.56 43.20
C ARG A 6 20.07 -3.59 42.67
N THR A 7 20.25 -3.63 41.34
CA THR A 7 21.40 -4.34 40.77
C THR A 7 22.14 -3.39 39.84
N LEU A 8 23.25 -2.86 40.37
CA LEU A 8 24.36 -2.25 39.63
C LEU A 8 25.11 -3.35 38.88
N VAL A 9 25.41 -3.14 37.59
CA VAL A 9 26.56 -3.77 36.90
C VAL A 9 27.11 -2.75 35.86
N THR A 10 28.08 -1.92 36.26
CA THR A 10 29.52 -2.01 35.91
C THR A 10 29.84 -1.62 34.46
N ALA A 11 30.25 -0.36 34.28
CA ALA A 11 30.95 0.13 33.11
C ALA A 11 32.44 -0.25 33.20
N LEU A 12 32.97 -0.99 32.23
CA LEU A 12 34.40 -1.00 31.89
C LEU A 12 34.62 -1.71 30.55
N ALA A 13 35.02 -0.98 29.51
CA ALA A 13 35.70 -1.57 28.35
C ALA A 13 36.60 -0.51 27.71
N ALA A 14 37.86 -0.53 28.12
CA ALA A 14 38.94 0.19 27.47
C ALA A 14 39.56 -0.70 26.37
N ALA A 15 39.78 -0.07 25.22
CA ALA A 15 40.87 -0.24 24.24
C ALA A 15 41.47 -1.64 23.97
N LEU A 16 41.55 -2.03 22.69
CA LEU A 16 42.71 -2.67 22.01
C LEU A 16 42.32 -2.92 20.54
N LEU A 17 42.84 -2.12 19.60
CA LEU A 17 44.05 -2.37 18.81
C LEU A 17 43.84 -3.28 17.58
N ALA A 18 43.94 -2.61 16.43
CA ALA A 18 44.23 -3.06 15.08
C ALA A 18 44.68 -4.54 14.93
N ALA A 19 43.88 -5.30 14.19
CA ALA A 19 44.31 -6.55 13.56
C ALA A 19 44.33 -6.38 12.03
N SER A 20 45.55 -6.53 11.52
CA SER A 20 46.00 -6.64 10.13
C SER A 20 45.01 -7.23 9.13
N LEU A 21 44.75 -6.47 8.05
CA LEU A 21 44.24 -6.98 6.78
C LEU A 21 45.34 -7.80 6.09
N ALA A 22 45.40 -9.10 6.38
CA ALA A 22 46.09 -10.05 5.53
C ALA A 22 45.21 -10.33 4.30
N GLY A 23 45.53 -9.68 3.18
CA GLY A 23 44.93 -9.96 1.89
C GLY A 23 45.33 -11.34 1.41
N CYS A 24 44.41 -12.30 1.47
CA CYS A 24 44.51 -13.55 0.73
C CYS A 24 43.84 -13.35 -0.64
N THR A 25 44.69 -13.26 -1.66
CA THR A 25 44.31 -13.51 -3.05
C THR A 25 43.89 -14.97 -3.20
N ALA A 26 42.60 -15.19 -3.36
CA ALA A 26 42.05 -16.43 -3.88
C ALA A 26 41.03 -16.02 -4.93
N GLY A 27 41.42 -16.15 -6.20
CA GLY A 27 40.57 -15.87 -7.35
C GLY A 27 39.27 -16.66 -7.22
N SER A 28 38.20 -15.95 -6.89
CA SER A 28 36.85 -16.49 -6.96
C SER A 28 36.45 -16.57 -8.43
N PRO A 29 35.77 -17.64 -8.87
CA PRO A 29 35.22 -17.70 -10.21
C PRO A 29 34.28 -16.49 -10.39
N GLU A 30 34.54 -15.73 -11.44
CA GLU A 30 33.73 -14.56 -11.78
C GLU A 30 32.29 -15.04 -12.03
N PRO A 31 31.29 -14.57 -11.25
CA PRO A 31 29.92 -15.01 -11.44
C PRO A 31 29.48 -14.55 -12.83
N LYS A 32 29.23 -15.52 -13.71
CA LYS A 32 28.67 -15.25 -15.04
C LYS A 32 27.28 -14.64 -14.82
N PRO A 33 26.99 -13.44 -15.35
CA PRO A 33 25.65 -12.88 -15.26
C PRO A 33 24.68 -13.88 -15.89
N THR A 34 23.78 -14.42 -15.07
CA THR A 34 22.59 -15.09 -15.60
C THR A 34 21.72 -13.96 -16.10
N SER A 35 21.56 -13.86 -17.42
CA SER A 35 20.47 -13.08 -18.00
C SER A 35 19.18 -13.69 -17.49
N SER A 36 18.62 -13.12 -16.42
CA SER A 36 17.20 -13.26 -16.16
C SER A 36 16.51 -12.74 -17.41
N ALA A 37 15.68 -13.57 -18.04
CA ALA A 37 14.80 -13.07 -19.07
C ALA A 37 13.94 -11.97 -18.44
N ASP A 38 14.13 -10.74 -18.90
CA ASP A 38 13.14 -9.68 -18.73
C ASP A 38 11.87 -10.20 -19.39
N ALA A 39 10.96 -10.73 -18.59
CA ALA A 39 9.58 -10.88 -19.03
C ALA A 39 9.11 -9.47 -19.34
N GLU A 40 8.71 -9.20 -20.59
CA GLU A 40 8.08 -7.93 -20.95
C GLU A 40 6.88 -7.74 -20.03
N GLN A 41 7.00 -6.82 -19.08
CA GLN A 41 5.89 -6.47 -18.21
C GLN A 41 4.92 -5.64 -19.03
N THR A 42 3.68 -6.11 -19.14
CA THR A 42 2.58 -5.29 -19.66
C THR A 42 2.51 -4.01 -18.81
N PRO A 43 2.43 -2.82 -19.43
CA PRO A 43 2.30 -1.58 -18.68
C PRO A 43 1.12 -1.65 -17.71
N GLY A 44 1.33 -1.23 -16.47
CA GLY A 44 0.26 -1.15 -15.49
C GLY A 44 -0.82 -0.14 -15.91
N ILE A 45 -2.05 -0.36 -15.47
CA ILE A 45 -3.17 0.55 -15.73
C ILE A 45 -3.10 1.71 -14.72
N THR A 46 -3.25 2.93 -15.20
CA THR A 46 -3.45 4.10 -14.34
C THR A 46 -4.59 4.91 -14.93
N ASP A 47 -5.76 4.81 -14.29
CA ASP A 47 -7.00 5.44 -14.73
C ASP A 47 -7.56 6.25 -13.56
N ILE A 48 -7.00 7.45 -13.39
CA ILE A 48 -7.33 8.39 -12.33
C ILE A 48 -7.50 9.78 -12.94
N ASP A 49 -8.48 10.52 -12.46
CA ASP A 49 -8.68 11.91 -12.84
C ASP A 49 -7.88 12.85 -11.94
N ASP A 50 -7.66 12.44 -10.69
CA ASP A 50 -7.03 13.26 -9.67
C ASP A 50 -5.80 12.60 -9.07
N THR A 51 -4.84 13.43 -8.65
CA THR A 51 -3.65 12.93 -7.95
C THR A 51 -4.03 12.52 -6.52
N PRO A 52 -3.73 11.28 -6.09
CA PRO A 52 -3.95 10.85 -4.71
C PRO A 52 -3.27 11.79 -3.71
N GLY A 53 -4.05 12.39 -2.81
CA GLY A 53 -3.56 13.33 -1.80
C GLY A 53 -3.59 14.77 -2.22
N SER A 54 -4.35 15.08 -3.26
CA SER A 54 -4.60 16.43 -3.73
C SER A 54 -6.00 16.90 -3.36
N GLY A 55 -6.24 18.20 -3.50
CA GLY A 55 -7.48 18.86 -3.10
C GLY A 55 -7.37 19.55 -1.75
N GLU A 56 -8.01 20.72 -1.65
CA GLU A 56 -8.17 21.44 -0.39
C GLU A 56 -9.10 20.64 0.54
N ASP A 57 -8.88 20.76 1.85
CA ASP A 57 -9.71 20.13 2.89
C ASP A 57 -9.86 18.60 2.82
N LEU A 58 -8.94 17.92 2.14
CA LEU A 58 -8.86 16.46 2.08
C LEU A 58 -8.78 15.85 3.49
N VAL A 59 -9.66 14.89 3.74
CA VAL A 59 -9.58 14.00 4.91
C VAL A 59 -9.37 12.57 4.45
N GLY A 60 -8.36 11.89 5.01
CA GLY A 60 -8.21 10.44 4.82
C GLY A 60 -9.35 9.68 5.47
N ALA A 61 -10.09 8.91 4.68
CA ALA A 61 -11.40 8.36 5.04
C ALA A 61 -11.49 6.84 4.83
N LEU A 62 -10.36 6.11 4.90
CA LEU A 62 -10.37 4.65 4.74
C LEU A 62 -11.31 3.94 5.73
N ALA A 63 -11.48 4.48 6.94
CA ALA A 63 -12.36 3.93 7.96
C ALA A 63 -13.86 4.08 7.63
N ASP A 64 -14.22 4.97 6.70
CA ASP A 64 -15.59 5.18 6.24
C ASP A 64 -16.00 4.14 5.20
N ASN A 65 -15.04 3.37 4.67
CA ASN A 65 -15.26 2.38 3.64
C ASN A 65 -15.22 0.96 4.20
N THR A 66 -16.18 0.15 3.76
CA THR A 66 -16.17 -1.31 3.91
C THR A 66 -15.89 -1.95 2.56
N MET A 67 -14.78 -2.68 2.43
CA MET A 67 -14.49 -3.46 1.23
C MET A 67 -15.51 -4.61 1.09
N GLY A 68 -16.09 -4.72 -0.09
CA GLY A 68 -16.92 -5.84 -0.52
C GLY A 68 -16.07 -6.90 -1.20
N ASP A 69 -16.31 -7.12 -2.49
CA ASP A 69 -15.55 -8.09 -3.29
C ASP A 69 -14.26 -7.49 -3.83
N CYS A 70 -13.23 -8.31 -3.93
CA CYS A 70 -12.02 -8.04 -4.71
C CYS A 70 -11.62 -9.38 -5.32
N VAL A 71 -12.13 -9.66 -6.51
CA VAL A 71 -12.01 -10.97 -7.13
C VAL A 71 -11.70 -10.83 -8.62
N ARG A 72 -10.86 -11.72 -9.13
CA ARG A 72 -10.65 -11.86 -10.57
C ARG A 72 -11.83 -12.62 -11.19
N ASP A 73 -12.39 -12.08 -12.26
CA ASP A 73 -13.40 -12.72 -13.10
C ASP A 73 -12.98 -12.62 -14.58
N GLY A 74 -12.49 -13.73 -15.13
CA GLY A 74 -11.93 -13.77 -16.48
C GLY A 74 -10.66 -12.91 -16.60
N ASP A 75 -10.67 -11.94 -17.50
CA ASP A 75 -9.52 -11.06 -17.77
C ASP A 75 -9.59 -9.72 -17.03
N ALA A 76 -10.44 -9.63 -16.01
CA ALA A 76 -10.61 -8.43 -15.19
C ALA A 76 -10.74 -8.74 -13.69
N TRP A 77 -10.50 -7.72 -12.86
CA TRP A 77 -10.79 -7.72 -11.43
C TRP A 77 -12.06 -6.92 -11.16
N LYS A 78 -13.00 -7.53 -10.46
CA LYS A 78 -14.21 -6.89 -9.95
C LYS A 78 -13.96 -6.49 -8.51
N VAL A 79 -14.07 -5.20 -8.25
CA VAL A 79 -13.86 -4.63 -6.92
C VAL A 79 -15.09 -3.84 -6.52
N SER A 80 -15.59 -4.07 -5.31
CA SER A 80 -16.77 -3.37 -4.79
C SER A 80 -16.60 -3.02 -3.33
N GLY A 81 -17.43 -2.10 -2.86
CA GLY A 81 -17.51 -1.75 -1.45
C GLY A 81 -18.69 -0.85 -1.16
N THR A 82 -18.76 -0.42 0.09
CA THR A 82 -19.72 0.58 0.55
C THR A 82 -18.96 1.66 1.28
N VAL A 83 -19.30 2.92 1.03
CA VAL A 83 -18.81 4.07 1.79
C VAL A 83 -19.96 4.68 2.59
N ALA A 84 -19.68 5.03 3.84
CA ALA A 84 -20.63 5.67 4.74
C ALA A 84 -20.19 7.11 5.03
N ASN A 85 -21.13 8.06 5.07
CA ASN A 85 -20.84 9.42 5.48
C ASN A 85 -21.17 9.65 6.96
N PRO A 86 -20.21 9.55 7.89
CA PRO A 86 -20.47 9.79 9.32
C PRO A 86 -20.49 11.28 9.69
N THR A 87 -20.31 12.20 8.75
CA THR A 87 -20.28 13.63 9.03
C THR A 87 -21.68 14.22 9.18
N GLU A 88 -21.75 15.49 9.59
CA GLU A 88 -23.02 16.22 9.74
C GLU A 88 -23.44 16.96 8.45
N GLU A 89 -22.61 16.90 7.40
CA GLU A 89 -22.76 17.60 6.12
C GLU A 89 -22.68 16.60 4.96
N ALA A 90 -23.05 17.02 3.75
CA ALA A 90 -22.84 16.18 2.57
C ALA A 90 -21.33 16.09 2.27
N ALA A 91 -20.89 14.93 1.77
CA ALA A 91 -19.49 14.72 1.45
C ALA A 91 -19.33 13.93 0.15
N SER A 92 -18.33 14.31 -0.63
CA SER A 92 -17.85 13.52 -1.77
C SER A 92 -16.70 12.63 -1.32
N TYR A 93 -16.63 11.44 -1.90
CA TYR A 93 -15.58 10.47 -1.67
C TYR A 93 -14.86 10.15 -2.95
N ARG A 94 -13.54 10.05 -2.85
CA ARG A 94 -12.67 9.56 -3.91
C ARG A 94 -11.95 8.31 -3.44
N ILE A 95 -12.18 7.23 -4.16
CA ILE A 95 -11.73 5.88 -3.80
C ILE A 95 -10.74 5.43 -4.86
N TYR A 96 -9.50 5.24 -4.45
CA TYR A 96 -8.48 4.66 -5.32
C TYR A 96 -8.31 3.18 -5.01
N VAL A 97 -8.43 2.36 -6.05
CA VAL A 97 -8.21 0.93 -5.98
C VAL A 97 -6.89 0.60 -6.64
N SER A 98 -5.92 0.15 -5.84
CA SER A 98 -4.66 -0.40 -6.32
C SER A 98 -4.71 -1.91 -6.38
N LEU A 99 -4.35 -2.50 -7.52
CA LEU A 99 -4.04 -3.94 -7.58
C LEU A 99 -2.54 -4.13 -7.42
N LEU A 100 -2.13 -4.82 -6.35
CA LEU A 100 -0.73 -5.04 -6.03
C LEU A 100 -0.33 -6.50 -6.23
N ASN A 101 0.82 -6.72 -6.88
CA ASN A 101 1.56 -7.98 -6.80
C ASN A 101 2.54 -7.88 -5.61
N GLY A 102 2.22 -8.59 -4.52
CA GLY A 102 2.96 -8.45 -3.27
C GLY A 102 2.84 -7.04 -2.67
N ALA A 103 3.89 -6.58 -1.99
CA ALA A 103 3.79 -5.38 -1.15
C ALA A 103 4.04 -4.04 -1.87
N ASN A 104 4.72 -4.03 -3.02
CA ASN A 104 5.23 -2.79 -3.62
C ASN A 104 5.09 -2.69 -5.14
N ASP A 105 4.54 -3.71 -5.81
CA ASP A 105 4.42 -3.71 -7.27
C ASP A 105 2.97 -3.43 -7.67
N THR A 106 2.70 -2.18 -8.08
CA THR A 106 1.36 -1.75 -8.48
C THR A 106 1.10 -2.11 -9.93
N ARG A 107 0.14 -3.00 -10.16
CA ARG A 107 -0.30 -3.45 -11.50
C ARG A 107 -1.40 -2.59 -12.08
N ALA A 108 -2.26 -2.04 -11.23
CA ALA A 108 -3.28 -1.10 -11.62
C ALA A 108 -3.57 -0.09 -10.51
N LEU A 109 -4.00 1.09 -10.91
CA LEU A 109 -4.56 2.13 -10.06
C LEU A 109 -5.77 2.73 -10.78
N VAL A 110 -6.96 2.59 -10.19
CA VAL A 110 -8.20 3.19 -10.72
C VAL A 110 -8.86 4.08 -9.68
N GLN A 111 -9.57 5.12 -10.12
CA GLN A 111 -10.37 6.02 -9.28
C GLN A 111 -11.86 5.71 -9.43
N VAL A 112 -12.60 5.78 -8.31
CA VAL A 112 -14.06 5.77 -8.25
C VAL A 112 -14.49 6.95 -7.39
N ASP A 113 -15.37 7.78 -7.91
CA ASP A 113 -15.93 8.92 -7.18
C ASP A 113 -17.38 8.63 -6.75
N VAL A 114 -17.72 9.05 -5.53
CA VAL A 114 -19.08 9.05 -4.98
C VAL A 114 -19.36 10.48 -4.55
N ASP A 115 -20.23 11.17 -5.29
CA ASP A 115 -20.47 12.60 -5.11
C ASP A 115 -21.68 12.88 -4.22
N ASP A 116 -21.60 13.96 -3.44
CA ASP A 116 -22.73 14.53 -2.69
C ASP A 116 -23.46 13.52 -1.77
N LEU A 117 -22.74 12.57 -1.17
CA LEU A 117 -23.32 11.60 -0.24
C LEU A 117 -23.82 12.33 1.00
N ALA A 118 -25.13 12.29 1.24
CA ALA A 118 -25.75 13.01 2.34
C ALA A 118 -25.25 12.52 3.72
N ALA A 119 -25.35 13.40 4.72
CA ALA A 119 -24.97 13.11 6.09
C ALA A 119 -25.71 11.87 6.64
N GLY A 120 -24.96 10.91 7.18
CA GLY A 120 -25.48 9.67 7.76
C GLY A 120 -25.88 8.59 6.76
N GLU A 121 -25.77 8.83 5.44
CA GLU A 121 -26.11 7.87 4.41
C GLU A 121 -24.92 6.96 4.04
N GLU A 122 -25.23 5.86 3.36
CA GLU A 122 -24.27 4.92 2.79
C GLU A 122 -24.52 4.73 1.29
N GLU A 123 -23.45 4.55 0.52
CA GLU A 123 -23.54 4.26 -0.92
C GLU A 123 -22.60 3.12 -1.31
N THR A 124 -23.11 2.22 -2.14
CA THR A 124 -22.33 1.14 -2.74
C THR A 124 -21.62 1.64 -3.98
N TRP A 125 -20.36 1.25 -4.13
CA TRP A 125 -19.54 1.53 -5.30
C TRP A 125 -18.95 0.23 -5.85
N ASP A 126 -18.68 0.21 -7.15
CA ASP A 126 -17.99 -0.89 -7.81
C ASP A 126 -17.15 -0.39 -9.00
N THR A 127 -16.16 -1.20 -9.38
CA THR A 127 -15.32 -0.97 -10.55
C THR A 127 -14.83 -2.29 -11.14
N GLU A 128 -14.51 -2.26 -12.43
CA GLU A 128 -13.90 -3.36 -13.16
C GLU A 128 -12.54 -2.92 -13.72
N ILE A 129 -11.49 -3.66 -13.37
CA ILE A 129 -10.10 -3.34 -13.74
C ILE A 129 -9.60 -4.41 -14.71
N PRO A 130 -9.34 -4.10 -16.00
CA PRO A 130 -9.03 -5.10 -17.02
C PRO A 130 -7.58 -5.59 -16.95
N VAL A 131 -7.25 -6.29 -15.86
CA VAL A 131 -5.97 -6.95 -15.60
C VAL A 131 -6.19 -8.46 -15.50
N ALA A 132 -5.51 -9.21 -16.36
CA ALA A 132 -5.60 -10.68 -16.40
C ALA A 132 -4.62 -11.39 -15.44
N GLU A 133 -3.76 -10.64 -14.74
CA GLU A 133 -2.81 -11.20 -13.78
C GLU A 133 -3.55 -11.73 -12.52
N ASP A 134 -3.11 -12.92 -12.08
CA ASP A 134 -3.61 -13.62 -10.89
C ASP A 134 -2.88 -13.19 -9.62
N ASP A 135 -3.38 -13.63 -8.46
CA ASP A 135 -2.74 -13.48 -7.14
C ASP A 135 -2.42 -12.03 -6.74
N LEU A 136 -3.21 -11.08 -7.26
CA LEU A 136 -3.14 -9.68 -6.85
C LEU A 136 -3.95 -9.42 -5.58
N SER A 137 -3.62 -8.33 -4.91
CA SER A 137 -4.35 -7.83 -3.74
C SER A 137 -4.92 -6.44 -4.02
N CYS A 138 -6.18 -6.21 -3.66
CA CYS A 138 -6.74 -4.86 -3.67
C CYS A 138 -6.30 -4.10 -2.42
N VAL A 139 -5.73 -2.91 -2.63
CA VAL A 139 -5.44 -1.95 -1.56
C VAL A 139 -6.18 -0.66 -1.86
N LEU A 140 -6.91 -0.17 -0.86
CA LEU A 140 -7.70 1.05 -1.01
C LEU A 140 -6.99 2.24 -0.39
N ARG A 141 -7.18 3.38 -1.05
CA ARG A 141 -7.06 4.70 -0.45
C ARG A 141 -8.39 5.39 -0.61
N VAL A 142 -8.89 6.01 0.46
CA VAL A 142 -10.18 6.72 0.43
C VAL A 142 -9.96 8.13 0.95
N GLU A 143 -10.45 9.10 0.20
CA GLU A 143 -10.40 10.53 0.49
C GLU A 143 -11.82 11.04 0.60
N ARG A 144 -12.08 11.91 1.57
CA ARG A 144 -13.37 12.58 1.76
C ARG A 144 -13.19 14.09 1.68
N TYR A 145 -14.15 14.74 1.04
CA TYR A 145 -14.27 16.19 0.93
C TYR A 145 -15.67 16.59 1.38
N VAL A 146 -15.76 17.42 2.42
CA VAL A 146 -17.04 17.92 2.94
C VAL A 146 -17.37 19.22 2.23
N ALA A 147 -18.66 19.41 1.88
CA ALA A 147 -19.16 20.57 1.13
C ALA A 147 -19.32 21.85 1.96
#